data_AF-A0A4W2FX37-F1
#
_entry.id   AF-A0A4W2FX37-F1
#
_cell.length_a   1.000
_cell.length_b   1.000
_cell.length_c   1.000
_cell.angle_alpha   90.00
_cell.angle_beta   90.00
_cell.angle_gamma   90.00
#
_symmetry.space_group_name_H-M   'P 1'
#
loop_
_entity.id
_entity.type
_entity.pdbx_description
1 polymer ?
#
loop_
_entity_poly.entity_id
_entity_poly.type
_entity_poly.pdbx_seq_one_letter_code
_entity_poly.pdbx_strand_id
1 'polypeptide(L)'
;MPGEVGGGASRGRDPHLGEPLPLPSPSGSRVLDRDPPGSRVPSSPSRASLHVPKGPGQGLRPANRRTDNARTITGAHQEVVPDPHPNLLVLLCCPPPQSAGSPKAAPAGCPSPTREVDMRLAGPLRIMALVITVAVTWIVVSILLSGLGFPWIQQLFASQENSVTAEPRARKYKCGLPQPCPEEHLAFRVVSGAANVIGPKICLEDRMLMSSVKDNVGRGLNIALVNGVNGDLIEARAFDMWAGDVNDLLKFIRPLHEGTLVFVASYDDPATKMNEETRKLFSDLGSKNVKDLAFRDSWVFVGAKGVQNKSPFEQHMKNSKHTNKYEGWPEALEMEGCIPRRPAAS
;
A
#
# COMPACT_ATOMS: atom_id res chain seq x y z
N MET A 1 75.57 18.24 32.16
CA MET A 1 74.91 19.08 33.19
C MET A 1 75.13 20.56 32.83
N PRO A 2 74.17 21.46 33.09
CA PRO A 2 73.52 22.17 31.98
C PRO A 2 73.61 23.72 32.01
N GLY A 3 73.00 24.33 30.98
CA GLY A 3 72.79 25.78 30.77
C GLY A 3 72.65 26.04 29.26
N GLU A 4 71.45 25.98 28.69
CA GLU A 4 70.55 27.13 28.44
C GLU A 4 71.20 28.23 27.58
N VAL A 5 70.86 28.39 26.29
CA VAL A 5 69.58 28.79 25.62
C VAL A 5 69.72 30.22 25.07
N GLY A 6 69.51 30.39 23.77
CA GLY A 6 69.70 31.66 23.07
C GLY A 6 69.25 31.59 21.61
N GLY A 7 67.94 31.47 21.39
CA GLY A 7 67.34 31.38 20.05
C GLY A 7 67.14 32.76 19.40
N GLY A 8 67.94 33.08 18.38
CA GLY A 8 67.77 34.27 17.52
C GLY A 8 67.32 33.87 16.11
N ALA A 9 66.41 34.64 15.50
CA ALA A 9 65.75 34.26 14.24
C ALA A 9 66.07 35.19 13.06
N SER A 10 66.30 34.62 11.87
CA SER A 10 65.75 35.16 10.60
C SER A 10 65.91 34.22 9.38
N ARG A 11 64.75 33.87 8.81
CA ARG A 11 64.45 33.75 7.36
C ARG A 11 65.53 33.17 6.41
N GLY A 12 65.42 31.86 6.15
CA GLY A 12 65.43 31.34 4.77
C GLY A 12 63.99 31.05 4.31
N ARG A 13 63.71 30.99 3.00
CA ARG A 13 62.37 30.67 2.44
C ARG A 13 62.49 29.58 1.36
N ASP A 14 61.38 28.88 1.17
CA ASP A 14 61.11 27.64 0.42
C ASP A 14 61.66 27.51 -1.04
N PRO A 15 61.72 26.27 -1.57
CA PRO A 15 62.70 25.89 -2.59
C PRO A 15 62.14 25.53 -3.98
N HIS A 16 63.05 25.08 -4.86
CA HIS A 16 62.82 24.32 -6.09
C HIS A 16 61.94 24.94 -7.18
N LEU A 17 62.60 25.58 -8.16
CA LEU A 17 62.17 25.60 -9.55
C LEU A 17 63.19 24.83 -10.41
N GLY A 18 62.71 24.08 -11.40
CA GLY A 18 63.51 23.33 -12.37
C GLY A 18 62.86 23.37 -13.75
N GLU A 19 63.66 23.28 -14.81
CA GLU A 19 63.29 23.77 -16.14
C GLU A 19 62.34 22.87 -16.96
N PRO A 20 61.51 23.46 -17.84
CA PRO A 20 60.83 22.76 -18.93
C PRO A 20 61.70 22.72 -20.20
N LEU A 21 61.71 21.59 -20.93
CA LEU A 21 62.34 21.47 -22.26
C LEU A 21 61.30 21.10 -23.35
N PRO A 22 61.22 21.83 -24.48
CA PRO A 22 60.21 21.60 -25.54
C PRO A 22 60.77 20.95 -26.82
N LEU A 23 59.98 20.07 -27.44
CA LEU A 23 60.17 19.54 -28.81
C LEU A 23 58.79 19.12 -29.40
N PRO A 24 58.60 19.07 -30.74
CA PRO A 24 59.02 20.05 -31.75
C PRO A 24 57.86 20.46 -32.70
N SER A 25 58.10 21.44 -33.58
CA SER A 25 57.09 22.09 -34.43
C SER A 25 56.56 21.24 -35.61
N PRO A 26 55.30 21.44 -36.04
CA PRO A 26 54.83 20.99 -37.35
C PRO A 26 55.22 21.97 -38.46
N SER A 27 55.73 21.47 -39.58
CA SER A 27 55.98 22.22 -40.82
C SER A 27 55.73 21.31 -42.01
N GLY A 28 55.06 21.78 -43.06
CA GLY A 28 54.75 20.96 -44.23
C GLY A 28 54.51 21.77 -45.50
N SER A 29 54.55 21.11 -46.67
CA SER A 29 53.94 21.59 -47.92
C SER A 29 54.00 20.58 -49.09
N ARG A 30 52.81 20.16 -49.55
CA ARG A 30 52.37 19.96 -50.96
C ARG A 30 53.09 18.95 -51.89
N VAL A 31 52.45 18.75 -53.07
CA VAL A 31 52.91 18.11 -54.33
C VAL A 31 52.83 16.57 -54.34
N LEU A 32 52.17 15.89 -55.31
CA LEU A 32 51.07 16.25 -56.23
C LEU A 32 50.43 14.95 -56.82
N ASP A 33 49.22 15.07 -57.40
CA ASP A 33 48.53 14.20 -58.39
C ASP A 33 48.96 12.72 -58.62
N ARG A 34 47.98 11.80 -58.56
CA ARG A 34 47.39 11.19 -59.78
C ARG A 34 46.15 10.30 -59.56
N ASP A 35 45.20 10.45 -60.48
CA ASP A 35 43.90 9.76 -60.66
C ASP A 35 43.53 9.91 -62.18
N PRO A 36 42.49 9.26 -62.78
CA PRO A 36 41.79 8.01 -62.49
C PRO A 36 42.25 6.95 -63.54
N PRO A 37 41.50 6.34 -64.53
CA PRO A 37 40.05 6.25 -64.88
C PRO A 37 39.45 4.81 -64.69
N GLY A 38 38.18 4.50 -64.97
CA GLY A 38 37.00 5.33 -65.32
C GLY A 38 35.97 4.64 -66.26
N SER A 39 34.70 5.08 -66.18
CA SER A 39 33.52 4.63 -66.97
C SER A 39 32.91 3.26 -66.57
N ARG A 40 31.61 2.97 -66.81
CA ARG A 40 30.59 3.70 -67.60
C ARG A 40 29.14 3.43 -67.10
N VAL A 41 28.22 4.36 -67.39
CA VAL A 41 26.75 4.25 -67.12
C VAL A 41 25.98 4.08 -68.44
N PRO A 42 24.86 3.32 -68.45
CA PRO A 42 23.61 3.77 -69.08
C PRO A 42 22.35 3.38 -68.25
N SER A 43 21.48 4.29 -67.80
CA SER A 43 20.40 5.01 -68.53
C SER A 43 19.00 4.38 -68.37
N SER A 44 18.00 5.16 -67.94
CA SER A 44 16.57 4.78 -67.96
C SER A 44 15.98 4.80 -69.39
N PRO A 45 14.78 4.23 -69.60
CA PRO A 45 13.71 5.09 -70.14
C PRO A 45 12.30 4.88 -69.54
N SER A 46 11.70 6.01 -69.18
CA SER A 46 10.30 6.44 -69.43
C SER A 46 9.13 5.45 -69.64
N ARG A 47 8.14 5.60 -68.73
CA ARG A 47 6.74 6.04 -69.03
C ARG A 47 5.72 5.04 -69.61
N ALA A 48 4.73 4.71 -68.78
CA ALA A 48 3.32 4.62 -69.17
C ALA A 48 2.44 5.24 -68.05
N SER A 49 1.29 5.82 -68.41
CA SER A 49 0.37 6.50 -67.47
C SER A 49 -1.01 5.84 -67.45
N LEU A 50 -1.74 5.95 -66.34
CA LEU A 50 -3.21 6.09 -66.19
C LEU A 50 -3.55 5.98 -64.68
N HIS A 51 -4.57 6.61 -64.08
CA HIS A 51 -5.32 7.84 -64.39
C HIS A 51 -5.94 8.36 -63.07
N VAL A 52 -6.28 9.65 -62.96
CA VAL A 52 -6.91 10.24 -61.74
C VAL A 52 -8.02 11.22 -62.12
N PRO A 53 -9.24 11.03 -61.57
CA PRO A 53 -9.90 12.09 -60.76
C PRO A 53 -10.46 11.48 -59.46
N LYS A 54 -10.41 12.08 -58.26
CA LYS A 54 -10.37 13.48 -57.79
C LYS A 54 -11.70 14.25 -57.93
N GLY A 55 -12.52 14.17 -56.87
CA GLY A 55 -13.68 15.02 -56.58
C GLY A 55 -13.55 15.63 -55.16
N PRO A 56 -14.21 16.75 -54.85
CA PRO A 56 -13.58 17.74 -53.95
C PRO A 56 -14.19 17.85 -52.55
N GLY A 57 -13.32 18.21 -51.59
CA GLY A 57 -13.73 19.03 -50.45
C GLY A 57 -13.54 20.51 -50.78
N GLN A 58 -14.45 21.36 -50.33
CA GLN A 58 -14.23 22.81 -50.19
C GLN A 58 -14.52 23.21 -48.75
N GLY A 59 -13.82 24.22 -48.25
CA GLY A 59 -14.05 24.79 -46.93
C GLY A 59 -14.05 26.31 -46.98
N LEU A 60 -14.96 26.93 -46.23
CA LEU A 60 -15.03 28.37 -46.02
C LEU A 60 -15.19 28.67 -44.53
N ARG A 61 -14.42 29.66 -44.06
CA ARG A 61 -14.61 30.40 -42.79
C ARG A 61 -15.40 31.70 -43.11
N PRO A 62 -15.60 32.68 -42.20
CA PRO A 62 -15.44 32.71 -40.73
C PRO A 62 -16.68 33.29 -39.97
N ALA A 63 -16.67 33.24 -38.62
CA ALA A 63 -17.46 34.17 -37.79
C ALA A 63 -16.84 34.45 -36.39
N ASN A 64 -17.17 35.63 -35.86
CA ASN A 64 -16.79 36.24 -34.57
C ASN A 64 -17.14 35.39 -33.32
N ARG A 65 -16.46 35.42 -32.16
CA ARG A 65 -15.84 36.47 -31.30
C ARG A 65 -16.77 36.97 -30.16
N ARG A 66 -16.54 36.43 -28.95
CA ARG A 66 -16.31 37.12 -27.65
C ARG A 66 -17.22 38.31 -27.27
N THR A 67 -18.02 38.18 -26.21
CA THR A 67 -17.82 38.81 -24.88
C THR A 67 -18.90 38.42 -23.84
N ASP A 68 -18.43 38.09 -22.65
CA ASP A 68 -18.92 38.42 -21.29
C ASP A 68 -20.32 39.03 -21.10
N ASN A 69 -21.03 38.54 -20.07
CA ASN A 69 -21.57 39.41 -19.03
C ASN A 69 -21.82 38.65 -17.72
N ALA A 70 -21.40 39.23 -16.59
CA ALA A 70 -21.69 38.71 -15.25
C ALA A 70 -22.89 39.44 -14.65
N ARG A 71 -23.59 38.83 -13.69
CA ARG A 71 -24.47 39.60 -12.77
C ARG A 71 -24.58 38.99 -11.37
N THR A 72 -24.13 39.77 -10.39
CA THR A 72 -24.19 39.46 -8.96
C THR A 72 -25.55 39.84 -8.37
N ILE A 73 -26.16 38.93 -7.59
CA ILE A 73 -27.24 39.17 -6.61
C ILE A 73 -26.94 38.18 -5.47
N THR A 74 -26.20 38.52 -4.41
CA THR A 74 -26.57 39.26 -3.18
C THR A 74 -27.60 38.55 -2.27
N GLY A 75 -27.15 38.12 -1.08
CA GLY A 75 -27.98 37.56 0.00
C GLY A 75 -28.16 36.03 -0.06
N ALA A 76 -28.26 35.30 1.05
CA ALA A 76 -28.02 35.65 2.46
C ALA A 76 -27.68 34.36 3.26
N HIS A 77 -27.54 34.46 4.60
CA HIS A 77 -27.29 33.33 5.51
C HIS A 77 -28.29 32.17 5.32
N GLN A 78 -27.80 30.93 5.42
CA GLN A 78 -28.19 30.03 6.52
C GLN A 78 -27.20 28.86 6.65
N GLU A 79 -26.81 28.50 7.88
CA GLU A 79 -26.14 27.23 8.18
C GLU A 79 -27.15 26.08 8.21
N VAL A 80 -26.74 24.88 7.77
CA VAL A 80 -27.51 23.64 7.97
C VAL A 80 -26.57 22.56 8.49
N VAL A 81 -26.65 22.31 9.80
CA VAL A 81 -26.04 21.16 10.48
C VAL A 81 -27.13 20.08 10.64
N PRO A 82 -26.86 18.79 10.42
CA PRO A 82 -27.88 17.74 10.50
C PRO A 82 -28.14 17.27 11.94
N ASP A 83 -29.39 17.32 12.38
CA ASP A 83 -29.85 16.71 13.64
C ASP A 83 -30.12 15.20 13.50
N PRO A 84 -29.71 14.36 14.46
CA PRO A 84 -30.05 12.94 14.51
C PRO A 84 -31.27 12.67 15.42
N HIS A 85 -32.34 12.09 14.88
CA HIS A 85 -33.46 11.56 15.67
C HIS A 85 -33.27 10.07 16.04
N PRO A 86 -33.33 9.72 17.33
CA PRO A 86 -33.76 8.40 17.80
C PRO A 86 -35.19 8.47 18.36
N ASN A 87 -36.11 7.69 17.76
CA ASN A 87 -37.40 7.41 18.39
C ASN A 87 -37.23 6.37 19.52
N LEU A 88 -37.94 6.57 20.64
CA LEU A 88 -38.76 5.58 21.37
C LEU A 88 -38.86 5.95 22.87
N LEU A 89 -39.91 6.68 23.26
CA LEU A 89 -40.22 6.95 24.67
C LEU A 89 -41.39 6.06 25.14
N VAL A 90 -41.10 5.03 25.92
CA VAL A 90 -42.13 4.19 26.56
C VAL A 90 -42.59 4.86 27.86
N LEU A 91 -43.87 5.23 27.93
CA LEU A 91 -44.49 5.79 29.12
C LEU A 91 -44.82 4.70 30.15
N LEU A 92 -44.09 4.70 31.27
CA LEU A 92 -44.47 4.00 32.51
C LEU A 92 -44.54 5.01 33.66
N CYS A 93 -45.72 5.57 33.88
CA CYS A 93 -45.99 6.51 34.97
C CYS A 93 -46.37 5.76 36.26
N CYS A 94 -45.50 5.81 37.28
CA CYS A 94 -45.83 5.43 38.66
C CYS A 94 -45.53 6.59 39.62
N PRO A 95 -46.57 7.25 40.19
CA PRO A 95 -46.43 8.26 41.23
C PRO A 95 -46.71 7.62 42.64
N PRO A 96 -46.84 8.36 43.75
CA PRO A 96 -45.75 8.48 44.72
C PRO A 96 -46.19 8.12 46.17
N PRO A 97 -45.37 8.42 47.20
CA PRO A 97 -45.96 8.69 48.52
C PRO A 97 -45.35 9.88 49.29
N GLN A 98 -46.21 10.84 49.67
CA GLN A 98 -46.14 11.83 50.79
C GLN A 98 -47.17 12.96 50.50
N SER A 99 -47.81 13.64 51.46
CA SER A 99 -48.10 13.34 52.88
C SER A 99 -49.18 14.31 53.41
N ALA A 100 -50.02 13.86 54.34
CA ALA A 100 -50.94 14.64 55.20
C ALA A 100 -52.06 15.52 54.57
N GLY A 101 -53.27 15.48 55.16
CA GLY A 101 -54.39 16.38 54.85
C GLY A 101 -55.77 15.70 54.93
N SER A 102 -56.53 15.95 56.00
CA SER A 102 -57.88 15.42 56.25
C SER A 102 -58.79 16.55 56.78
N PRO A 103 -60.11 16.38 57.05
CA PRO A 103 -61.01 15.23 56.80
C PRO A 103 -62.41 15.61 56.22
N LYS A 104 -63.23 14.61 55.83
CA LYS A 104 -64.65 14.49 56.30
C LYS A 104 -65.41 13.24 55.77
N ALA A 105 -66.34 12.80 56.62
CA ALA A 105 -67.51 11.93 56.35
C ALA A 105 -67.30 10.45 55.97
N ALA A 106 -68.14 9.61 56.57
CA ALA A 106 -68.34 8.16 56.34
C ALA A 106 -69.87 7.95 56.05
N PRO A 107 -70.52 6.75 56.02
CA PRO A 107 -70.18 5.50 56.74
C PRO A 107 -70.48 4.13 56.05
N ALA A 108 -70.05 3.06 56.77
CA ALA A 108 -70.61 1.69 56.86
C ALA A 108 -70.55 0.71 55.66
N GLY A 109 -70.09 -0.53 55.92
CA GLY A 109 -70.17 -1.66 54.97
C GLY A 109 -69.22 -2.84 55.24
N CYS A 110 -69.41 -3.59 56.33
CA CYS A 110 -68.72 -4.87 56.63
C CYS A 110 -69.78 -6.00 56.77
N PRO A 111 -69.44 -7.32 56.74
CA PRO A 111 -68.13 -7.94 56.96
C PRO A 111 -67.72 -9.03 55.93
N SER A 112 -66.59 -9.70 56.20
CA SER A 112 -66.23 -11.01 55.63
C SER A 112 -66.98 -12.16 56.30
N PRO A 113 -66.83 -13.41 55.82
CA PRO A 113 -65.97 -14.29 56.61
C PRO A 113 -64.92 -15.06 55.79
N THR A 114 -63.89 -15.52 56.49
CA THR A 114 -62.83 -16.38 55.98
C THR A 114 -63.34 -17.76 55.56
N ARG A 115 -62.62 -18.38 54.61
CA ARG A 115 -62.47 -19.84 54.62
C ARG A 115 -61.02 -20.19 54.31
N GLU A 116 -60.26 -20.43 55.37
CA GLU A 116 -58.87 -20.87 55.27
C GLU A 116 -58.76 -22.22 54.59
N VAL A 117 -57.71 -22.36 53.77
CA VAL A 117 -57.12 -23.62 53.34
C VAL A 117 -55.61 -23.40 53.41
N ASP A 118 -54.89 -24.24 54.17
CA ASP A 118 -53.55 -23.92 54.68
C ASP A 118 -52.50 -23.57 53.61
N MET A 119 -52.27 -22.26 53.42
CA MET A 119 -51.25 -21.76 52.50
C MET A 119 -49.81 -21.88 53.04
N ARG A 120 -49.58 -22.80 53.99
CA ARG A 120 -48.28 -23.11 54.59
C ARG A 120 -47.49 -24.21 53.84
N LEU A 121 -48.13 -24.98 52.96
CA LEU A 121 -47.46 -25.97 52.10
C LEU A 121 -47.53 -25.64 50.58
N ALA A 122 -48.43 -24.73 50.19
CA ALA A 122 -48.68 -24.39 48.78
C ALA A 122 -47.50 -23.69 48.07
N GLY A 123 -46.65 -22.97 48.81
CA GLY A 123 -45.46 -22.29 48.26
C GLY A 123 -44.43 -23.26 47.64
N PRO A 124 -43.77 -24.12 48.44
CA PRO A 124 -42.78 -25.07 47.93
C PRO A 124 -43.38 -26.07 46.93
N LEU A 125 -44.64 -26.50 47.13
CA LEU A 125 -45.31 -27.40 46.17
C LEU A 125 -45.50 -26.76 44.78
N ARG A 126 -45.80 -25.45 44.69
CA ARG A 126 -45.88 -24.74 43.40
C ARG A 126 -44.51 -24.58 42.74
N ILE A 127 -43.45 -24.36 43.50
CA ILE A 127 -42.08 -24.30 42.98
C ILE A 127 -41.66 -25.68 42.45
N MET A 128 -41.90 -26.75 43.20
CA MET A 128 -41.64 -28.12 42.75
C MET A 128 -42.46 -28.48 41.50
N ALA A 129 -43.73 -28.10 41.44
CA ALA A 129 -44.56 -28.29 40.25
C ALA A 129 -44.02 -27.54 39.03
N LEU A 130 -43.53 -26.31 39.19
CA LEU A 130 -42.88 -25.55 38.11
C LEU A 130 -41.58 -26.21 37.64
N VAL A 131 -40.71 -26.66 38.56
CA VAL A 131 -39.46 -27.36 38.20
C VAL A 131 -39.75 -28.67 37.48
N ILE A 132 -40.75 -29.45 37.93
CA ILE A 132 -41.19 -30.68 37.26
C ILE A 132 -41.79 -30.37 35.89
N THR A 133 -42.58 -29.29 35.74
CA THR A 133 -43.13 -28.84 34.45
C THR A 133 -42.02 -28.46 33.46
N VAL A 134 -40.99 -27.73 33.90
CA VAL A 134 -39.83 -27.39 33.06
C VAL A 134 -39.01 -28.63 32.71
N ALA A 135 -38.78 -29.54 33.65
CA ALA A 135 -38.07 -30.79 33.39
C ALA A 135 -38.83 -31.71 32.41
N VAL A 136 -40.14 -31.87 32.58
CA VAL A 136 -40.99 -32.69 31.69
C VAL A 136 -41.11 -32.05 30.32
N THR A 137 -41.27 -30.73 30.19
CA THR A 137 -41.28 -30.07 28.88
C THR A 137 -39.91 -30.16 28.19
N TRP A 138 -38.80 -30.02 28.91
CA TRP A 138 -37.46 -30.25 28.36
C TRP A 138 -37.26 -31.70 27.88
N ILE A 139 -37.71 -32.69 28.64
CA ILE A 139 -37.64 -34.11 28.27
C ILE A 139 -38.54 -34.40 27.06
N VAL A 140 -39.77 -33.88 27.02
CA VAL A 140 -40.69 -34.05 25.88
C VAL A 140 -40.13 -33.38 24.62
N VAL A 141 -39.57 -32.17 24.72
CA VAL A 141 -38.86 -31.51 23.61
C VAL A 141 -37.66 -32.33 23.17
N SER A 142 -36.84 -32.83 24.10
CA SER A 142 -35.68 -33.68 23.78
C SER A 142 -36.08 -34.97 23.07
N ILE A 143 -37.19 -35.60 23.49
CA ILE A 143 -37.72 -36.82 22.87
C ILE A 143 -38.35 -36.52 21.51
N LEU A 144 -39.06 -35.40 21.32
CA LEU A 144 -39.54 -34.99 19.99
C LEU A 144 -38.37 -34.71 19.03
N LEU A 145 -37.33 -34.02 19.50
CA LEU A 145 -36.15 -33.67 18.70
C LEU A 145 -35.25 -34.87 18.41
N SER A 146 -35.33 -35.93 19.22
CA SER A 146 -34.61 -37.21 19.01
C SER A 146 -35.43 -38.23 18.22
N GLY A 147 -36.76 -38.20 18.34
CA GLY A 147 -37.70 -39.10 17.66
C GLY A 147 -38.04 -38.65 16.24
N LEU A 148 -38.05 -37.34 15.99
CA LEU A 148 -37.89 -36.80 14.65
C LEU A 148 -36.41 -36.96 14.25
N GLY A 149 -36.05 -38.15 13.76
CA GLY A 149 -34.71 -38.45 13.27
C GLY A 149 -34.37 -37.63 12.02
N PHE A 150 -33.99 -36.36 12.19
CA PHE A 150 -33.58 -35.44 11.12
C PHE A 150 -32.29 -35.92 10.45
N PRO A 151 -32.30 -36.40 9.18
CA PRO A 151 -31.09 -36.80 8.47
C PRO A 151 -30.25 -35.59 7.99
N TRP A 152 -30.62 -34.38 8.43
CA TRP A 152 -30.15 -33.10 7.93
C TRP A 152 -29.29 -32.35 8.97
N ILE A 153 -29.50 -32.57 10.27
CA ILE A 153 -28.78 -31.80 11.30
C ILE A 153 -27.35 -32.32 11.50
N GLN A 154 -27.08 -33.61 11.28
CA GLN A 154 -25.69 -34.09 11.20
C GLN A 154 -24.97 -33.55 9.96
N GLN A 155 -25.67 -33.28 8.84
CA GLN A 155 -25.09 -32.64 7.66
C GLN A 155 -24.58 -31.21 7.95
N LEU A 156 -25.14 -30.53 8.96
CA LEU A 156 -24.75 -29.17 9.39
C LEU A 156 -23.59 -29.13 10.40
N PHE A 157 -23.25 -30.25 11.04
CA PHE A 157 -22.15 -30.33 12.01
C PHE A 157 -21.03 -31.31 11.62
N ALA A 158 -21.20 -32.10 10.54
CA ALA A 158 -20.22 -33.06 10.05
C ALA A 158 -19.75 -32.80 8.61
N SER A 159 -19.89 -31.56 8.09
CA SER A 159 -19.48 -31.22 6.71
C SER A 159 -18.93 -29.81 6.51
N GLN A 160 -17.96 -29.39 7.34
CA GLN A 160 -16.87 -28.53 6.83
C GLN A 160 -15.49 -28.75 7.48
N GLU A 161 -15.22 -29.95 8.00
CA GLU A 161 -13.84 -30.46 8.01
C GLU A 161 -13.59 -31.26 6.73
N ASN A 162 -12.68 -30.75 5.90
CA ASN A 162 -11.98 -31.50 4.85
C ASN A 162 -12.81 -32.19 3.74
N SER A 163 -13.69 -31.43 3.08
CA SER A 163 -13.93 -31.62 1.64
C SER A 163 -13.58 -30.37 0.82
N VAL A 164 -12.39 -29.80 1.08
CA VAL A 164 -11.75 -28.98 0.06
C VAL A 164 -11.48 -29.91 -1.12
N THR A 165 -12.16 -29.69 -2.26
CA THR A 165 -11.66 -30.20 -3.55
C THR A 165 -10.34 -29.51 -3.78
N ALA A 166 -9.27 -30.12 -3.29
CA ALA A 166 -7.92 -29.61 -3.42
C ALA A 166 -7.49 -29.82 -4.87
N GLU A 167 -7.86 -28.84 -5.72
CA GLU A 167 -6.96 -28.37 -6.77
C GLU A 167 -5.54 -28.46 -6.21
N PRO A 168 -4.69 -29.34 -6.77
CA PRO A 168 -3.64 -30.01 -6.02
C PRO A 168 -2.62 -28.99 -5.54
N ARG A 169 -2.78 -28.55 -4.26
CA ARG A 169 -2.25 -27.29 -3.71
C ARG A 169 -0.87 -27.02 -4.29
N ALA A 170 -0.82 -26.18 -5.33
CA ALA A 170 0.34 -26.06 -6.19
C ALA A 170 1.56 -25.81 -5.29
N ARG A 171 2.55 -26.72 -5.34
CA ARG A 171 3.62 -26.79 -4.33
C ARG A 171 4.29 -25.43 -4.23
N LYS A 172 3.91 -24.66 -3.22
CA LYS A 172 4.32 -23.27 -3.09
C LYS A 172 5.81 -23.26 -2.82
N TYR A 173 6.56 -22.74 -3.78
CA TYR A 173 7.99 -22.54 -3.64
C TYR A 173 8.24 -21.34 -2.72
N LYS A 174 9.52 -21.00 -2.51
CA LYS A 174 9.94 -19.92 -1.60
C LYS A 174 9.11 -18.67 -1.80
N CYS A 175 8.69 -18.03 -0.71
CA CYS A 175 7.81 -16.85 -0.69
C CYS A 175 6.43 -17.04 -1.34
N GLY A 176 5.98 -18.28 -1.56
CA GLY A 176 4.68 -18.57 -2.16
C GLY A 176 4.65 -18.59 -3.69
N LEU A 177 5.82 -18.58 -4.35
CA LEU A 177 5.94 -18.54 -5.81
C LEU A 177 5.33 -19.81 -6.48
N PRO A 178 4.82 -19.69 -7.73
CA PRO A 178 4.22 -20.80 -8.48
C PRO A 178 5.25 -21.74 -9.12
N GLN A 179 6.50 -21.29 -9.27
CA GLN A 179 7.62 -22.04 -9.86
C GLN A 179 8.89 -21.84 -9.03
N PRO A 180 9.85 -22.79 -9.05
CA PRO A 180 11.13 -22.61 -8.38
C PRO A 180 12.01 -21.60 -9.13
N CYS A 181 12.80 -20.82 -8.40
CA CYS A 181 13.85 -20.01 -9.03
C CYS A 181 15.02 -20.88 -9.52
N PRO A 182 15.77 -20.42 -10.53
CA PRO A 182 17.02 -21.06 -10.95
C PRO A 182 18.08 -21.06 -9.84
N GLU A 183 19.13 -21.86 -10.02
CA GLU A 183 20.32 -21.83 -9.16
C GLU A 183 20.95 -20.42 -9.13
N GLU A 184 21.58 -20.08 -8.01
CA GLU A 184 22.16 -18.75 -7.74
C GLU A 184 21.19 -17.56 -7.94
N HIS A 185 19.90 -17.76 -7.70
CA HIS A 185 18.89 -16.68 -7.61
C HIS A 185 18.19 -16.66 -6.25
N LEU A 186 17.78 -15.46 -5.82
CA LEU A 186 16.95 -15.23 -4.62
C LEU A 186 15.48 -15.08 -5.03
N ALA A 187 14.61 -15.92 -4.47
CA ALA A 187 13.17 -15.87 -4.67
C ALA A 187 12.54 -14.77 -3.81
N PHE A 188 11.76 -13.86 -4.40
CA PHE A 188 11.13 -12.77 -3.68
C PHE A 188 9.65 -12.59 -4.02
N ARG A 189 8.90 -12.02 -3.07
CA ARG A 189 7.52 -11.54 -3.28
C ARG A 189 7.30 -10.24 -2.53
N VAL A 190 6.87 -9.20 -3.24
CA VAL A 190 6.52 -7.88 -2.71
C VAL A 190 5.05 -7.61 -3.02
N VAL A 191 4.30 -7.18 -2.01
CA VAL A 191 2.89 -6.77 -2.12
C VAL A 191 2.74 -5.39 -1.50
N SER A 192 2.12 -4.44 -2.20
CA SER A 192 1.77 -3.14 -1.60
C SER A 192 0.67 -3.30 -0.55
N GLY A 193 0.44 -2.26 0.24
CA GLY A 193 -0.77 -2.18 1.04
C GLY A 193 -2.02 -2.11 0.17
N ALA A 194 -3.16 -2.54 0.72
CA ALA A 194 -4.49 -2.31 0.15
C ALA A 194 -5.15 -1.15 0.90
N ALA A 195 -5.33 -0.03 0.20
CA ALA A 195 -5.71 1.25 0.78
C ALA A 195 -4.89 1.57 2.05
N ASN A 196 -5.56 1.92 3.14
CA ASN A 196 -5.01 2.16 4.48
C ASN A 196 -5.35 1.06 5.50
N VAL A 197 -5.87 -0.10 5.05
CA VAL A 197 -6.43 -1.15 5.94
C VAL A 197 -5.61 -2.44 5.99
N ILE A 198 -4.92 -2.81 4.91
CA ILE A 198 -4.03 -3.98 4.88
C ILE A 198 -2.63 -3.49 4.55
N GLY A 199 -1.70 -3.62 5.50
CA GLY A 199 -0.30 -3.28 5.30
C GLY A 199 0.44 -4.19 4.29
N PRO A 200 1.52 -3.68 3.68
CA PRO A 200 2.30 -4.38 2.67
C PRO A 200 3.01 -5.62 3.19
N LYS A 201 3.54 -6.43 2.28
CA LYS A 201 4.30 -7.65 2.57
C LYS A 201 5.56 -7.70 1.73
N ILE A 202 6.70 -7.96 2.36
CA ILE A 202 7.99 -8.19 1.68
C ILE A 202 8.54 -9.52 2.18
N CYS A 203 8.74 -10.47 1.26
CA CYS A 203 9.34 -11.76 1.50
C CYS A 203 10.55 -11.97 0.57
N LEU A 204 11.61 -12.56 1.12
CA LEU A 204 12.78 -13.01 0.37
C LEU A 204 13.27 -14.35 0.94
N GLU A 205 13.46 -15.36 0.09
CA GLU A 205 13.98 -16.68 0.49
C GLU A 205 13.18 -17.31 1.67
N ASP A 206 11.85 -17.33 1.56
CA ASP A 206 10.88 -17.67 2.63
C ASP A 206 10.91 -16.80 3.91
N ARG A 207 11.86 -15.86 4.01
CA ARG A 207 11.96 -14.95 5.16
C ARG A 207 11.05 -13.74 4.94
N MET A 208 9.99 -13.66 5.73
CA MET A 208 9.15 -12.46 5.84
C MET A 208 9.96 -11.31 6.46
N LEU A 209 10.37 -10.36 5.61
CA LEU A 209 11.15 -9.19 6.00
C LEU A 209 10.24 -8.11 6.63
N MET A 210 9.14 -7.79 5.96
CA MET A 210 8.14 -6.83 6.41
C MET A 210 6.72 -7.37 6.26
N SER A 211 5.87 -7.19 7.29
CA SER A 211 4.43 -7.41 7.20
C SER A 211 3.68 -6.87 8.42
N SER A 212 2.37 -6.66 8.31
CA SER A 212 1.49 -6.30 9.44
C SER A 212 1.55 -7.30 10.61
N VAL A 213 1.86 -8.58 10.35
CA VAL A 213 1.98 -9.62 11.38
C VAL A 213 3.31 -9.52 12.15
N LYS A 214 4.30 -8.79 11.62
CA LYS A 214 5.59 -8.50 12.25
C LYS A 214 5.62 -7.12 12.93
N ASP A 215 4.50 -6.38 12.91
CA ASP A 215 4.35 -5.02 13.44
C ASP A 215 5.45 -4.05 12.99
N ASN A 216 5.94 -4.22 11.76
CA ASN A 216 7.06 -3.44 11.20
C ASN A 216 6.74 -2.75 9.87
N VAL A 217 5.45 -2.43 9.64
CA VAL A 217 4.96 -1.70 8.47
C VAL A 217 4.13 -0.49 8.88
N GLY A 218 4.15 0.56 8.06
CA GLY A 218 3.42 1.80 8.31
C GLY A 218 3.08 2.54 7.01
N ARG A 219 2.25 3.59 7.10
CA ARG A 219 1.92 4.46 5.96
C ARG A 219 3.20 4.96 5.27
N GLY A 220 3.13 5.15 3.95
CA GLY A 220 4.22 5.66 3.15
C GLY A 220 5.01 4.56 2.45
N LEU A 221 6.33 4.66 2.54
CA LEU A 221 7.25 3.73 1.90
C LEU A 221 7.78 2.74 2.92
N ASN A 222 7.55 1.45 2.69
CA ASN A 222 8.05 0.35 3.50
C ASN A 222 9.24 -0.24 2.76
N ILE A 223 10.43 -0.15 3.35
CA ILE A 223 11.69 -0.43 2.68
C ILE A 223 12.49 -1.47 3.46
N ALA A 224 12.91 -2.54 2.78
CA ALA A 224 13.84 -3.53 3.30
C ALA A 224 15.15 -3.51 2.49
N LEU A 225 16.27 -3.38 3.21
CA LEU A 225 17.63 -3.37 2.68
C LEU A 225 18.25 -4.74 2.89
N VAL A 226 18.81 -5.32 1.83
CA VAL A 226 19.30 -6.70 1.82
C VAL A 226 20.67 -6.78 1.16
N ASN A 227 21.59 -7.57 1.71
CA ASN A 227 22.87 -7.85 1.06
C ASN A 227 22.66 -8.81 -0.13
N GLY A 228 22.99 -8.37 -1.35
CA GLY A 228 22.77 -9.13 -2.59
C GLY A 228 23.65 -10.38 -2.80
N VAL A 229 24.59 -10.69 -1.89
CA VAL A 229 25.44 -11.89 -1.96
C VAL A 229 24.81 -13.05 -1.17
N ASN A 230 24.48 -12.84 0.11
CA ASN A 230 23.89 -13.85 1.00
C ASN A 230 22.35 -13.77 1.11
N GLY A 231 21.73 -12.68 0.64
CA GLY A 231 20.29 -12.46 0.76
C GLY A 231 19.83 -12.10 2.18
N ASP A 232 20.74 -11.72 3.08
CA ASP A 232 20.42 -11.38 4.47
C ASP A 232 19.92 -9.93 4.63
N LEU A 233 18.96 -9.74 5.54
CA LEU A 233 18.40 -8.44 5.89
C LEU A 233 19.44 -7.60 6.64
N ILE A 234 19.67 -6.38 6.14
CA ILE A 234 20.51 -5.36 6.78
C ILE A 234 19.64 -4.51 7.72
N GLU A 235 18.58 -3.91 7.19
CA GLU A 235 17.60 -3.13 7.96
C GLU A 235 16.25 -3.11 7.25
N ALA A 236 15.14 -2.95 7.99
CA ALA A 236 13.82 -2.72 7.42
C ALA A 236 13.10 -1.60 8.19
N ARG A 237 12.51 -0.64 7.49
CA ARG A 237 11.85 0.52 8.10
C ARG A 237 10.72 1.07 7.23
N ALA A 238 9.70 1.64 7.87
CA ALA A 238 8.62 2.39 7.21
C ALA A 238 8.87 3.92 7.33
N PHE A 239 8.52 4.67 6.29
CA PHE A 239 8.70 6.12 6.21
C PHE A 239 7.40 6.79 5.76
N ASP A 240 6.75 7.54 6.65
CA ASP A 240 5.47 8.21 6.40
C ASP A 240 5.62 9.37 5.41
N MET A 241 5.26 9.12 4.14
CA MET A 241 5.31 10.11 3.06
C MET A 241 4.07 11.00 2.97
N TRP A 242 3.15 10.92 3.94
CA TRP A 242 2.02 11.85 4.09
C TRP A 242 2.30 12.88 5.19
N ALA A 243 2.66 12.43 6.40
CA ALA A 243 2.81 13.28 7.58
C ALA A 243 4.23 13.31 8.18
N GLY A 244 5.13 12.40 7.79
CA GLY A 244 6.50 12.33 8.31
C GLY A 244 7.49 13.28 7.63
N ASP A 245 8.75 13.21 8.07
CA ASP A 245 9.88 13.91 7.44
C ASP A 245 10.59 13.00 6.42
N VAL A 246 10.71 13.51 5.19
CA VAL A 246 11.47 12.87 4.11
C VAL A 246 12.98 12.83 4.38
N ASN A 247 13.52 13.67 5.27
CA ASN A 247 14.93 13.63 5.63
C ASN A 247 15.36 12.30 6.27
N ASP A 248 14.47 11.59 6.97
CA ASP A 248 14.83 10.29 7.57
C ASP A 248 14.96 9.19 6.52
N LEU A 249 14.15 9.25 5.47
CA LEU A 249 14.29 8.41 4.27
C LEU A 249 15.61 8.71 3.53
N LEU A 250 15.99 9.99 3.44
CA LEU A 250 17.28 10.40 2.85
C LEU A 250 18.48 9.92 3.68
N LYS A 251 18.41 10.00 5.02
CA LYS A 251 19.44 9.45 5.95
C LYS A 251 19.59 7.94 5.81
N PHE A 252 18.51 7.21 5.51
CA PHE A 252 18.50 5.76 5.34
C PHE A 252 19.03 5.29 3.97
N ILE A 253 18.73 6.01 2.88
CA ILE A 253 19.11 5.61 1.50
C ILE A 253 20.50 6.12 1.08
N ARG A 254 21.00 7.23 1.64
CA ARG A 254 22.35 7.74 1.30
C ARG A 254 23.51 6.78 1.65
N PRO A 255 23.58 6.10 2.82
CA PRO A 255 24.72 5.26 3.21
C PRO A 255 24.76 3.85 2.57
N LEU A 256 23.90 3.55 1.59
CA LEU A 256 23.86 2.23 0.95
C LEU A 256 25.17 1.89 0.21
N HIS A 257 25.75 0.74 0.57
CA HIS A 257 26.88 0.14 -0.14
C HIS A 257 26.42 -0.47 -1.48
N GLU A 258 27.34 -0.58 -2.45
CA GLU A 258 27.03 -1.23 -3.73
C GLU A 258 26.71 -2.72 -3.57
N GLY A 259 25.73 -3.21 -4.33
CA GLY A 259 25.22 -4.57 -4.18
C GLY A 259 24.21 -4.76 -3.05
N THR A 260 23.87 -3.73 -2.28
CA THR A 260 22.64 -3.74 -1.48
C THR A 260 21.41 -3.71 -2.39
N LEU A 261 20.54 -4.72 -2.25
CA LEU A 261 19.20 -4.77 -2.83
C LEU A 261 18.25 -3.91 -1.97
N VAL A 262 17.32 -3.22 -2.63
CA VAL A 262 16.38 -2.30 -2.00
C VAL A 262 14.96 -2.69 -2.42
N PHE A 263 14.24 -3.36 -1.53
CA PHE A 263 12.83 -3.73 -1.71
C PHE A 263 11.94 -2.61 -1.17
N VAL A 264 10.95 -2.17 -1.94
CA VAL A 264 10.05 -1.07 -1.61
C VAL A 264 8.60 -1.46 -1.88
N ALA A 265 7.72 -1.18 -0.92
CA ALA A 265 6.28 -1.32 -1.04
C ALA A 265 5.54 -0.08 -0.48
N SER A 266 4.59 0.46 -1.24
CA SER A 266 3.73 1.56 -0.78
C SER A 266 2.65 1.10 0.20
N TYR A 267 2.17 2.00 1.05
CA TYR A 267 0.98 1.81 1.90
C TYR A 267 0.26 3.16 2.13
N ASP A 268 -1.06 3.21 1.93
CA ASP A 268 -1.90 4.42 1.92
C ASP A 268 -1.43 5.49 0.91
N ASP A 269 -0.44 6.33 1.24
CA ASP A 269 0.17 7.31 0.32
C ASP A 269 1.71 7.28 0.35
N PRO A 270 2.40 6.97 -0.77
CA PRO A 270 3.85 6.99 -0.85
C PRO A 270 4.46 8.33 -1.32
N ALA A 271 3.67 9.36 -1.66
CA ALA A 271 4.13 10.41 -2.56
C ALA A 271 4.05 11.87 -2.07
N THR A 272 3.17 12.22 -1.12
CA THR A 272 2.90 13.65 -0.81
C THR A 272 4.12 14.43 -0.29
N LYS A 273 5.06 13.77 0.39
CA LYS A 273 6.33 14.36 0.88
C LYS A 273 7.55 14.03 -0.01
N MET A 274 7.35 13.42 -1.18
CA MET A 274 8.47 12.91 -1.99
C MET A 274 9.11 14.00 -2.88
N ASN A 275 10.21 14.57 -2.37
CA ASN A 275 11.03 15.59 -3.03
C ASN A 275 11.84 15.06 -4.24
N GLU A 276 12.33 15.97 -5.08
CA GLU A 276 13.14 15.66 -6.26
C GLU A 276 14.40 14.84 -5.95
N GLU A 277 15.10 15.13 -4.83
CA GLU A 277 16.27 14.33 -4.41
C GLU A 277 15.88 12.87 -4.15
N THR A 278 14.75 12.63 -3.48
CA THR A 278 14.22 11.29 -3.21
C THR A 278 13.88 10.55 -4.50
N ARG A 279 13.22 11.25 -5.46
CA ARG A 279 12.93 10.71 -6.80
C ARG A 279 14.20 10.42 -7.60
N LYS A 280 15.26 11.23 -7.43
CA LYS A 280 16.58 10.98 -8.01
C LYS A 280 17.23 9.75 -7.39
N LEU A 281 17.27 9.63 -6.06
CA LEU A 281 17.88 8.47 -5.39
C LEU A 281 17.24 7.14 -5.82
N PHE A 282 15.90 7.07 -5.89
CA PHE A 282 15.23 5.88 -6.42
C PHE A 282 15.45 5.69 -7.93
N SER A 283 15.56 6.77 -8.71
CA SER A 283 15.96 6.69 -10.13
C SER A 283 17.36 6.10 -10.30
N ASP A 284 18.31 6.46 -9.42
CA ASP A 284 19.69 5.97 -9.38
C ASP A 284 19.79 4.53 -8.82
N LEU A 285 18.79 4.08 -8.06
CA LEU A 285 18.61 2.66 -7.65
C LEU A 285 17.94 1.79 -8.73
N GLY A 286 17.57 2.38 -9.87
CA GLY A 286 17.02 1.68 -11.03
C GLY A 286 15.54 1.90 -11.33
N SER A 287 14.80 2.70 -10.55
CA SER A 287 13.36 2.96 -10.81
C SER A 287 13.13 3.81 -12.06
N LYS A 288 12.05 3.50 -12.78
CA LYS A 288 11.46 4.28 -13.87
C LYS A 288 10.33 5.17 -13.32
N ASN A 289 9.38 4.59 -12.59
CA ASN A 289 8.08 5.19 -12.28
C ASN A 289 8.10 6.17 -11.09
N VAL A 290 9.14 6.17 -10.26
CA VAL A 290 9.24 7.10 -9.10
C VAL A 290 9.22 8.58 -9.50
N LYS A 291 9.49 8.92 -10.76
CA LYS A 291 9.34 10.28 -11.29
C LYS A 291 7.88 10.73 -11.34
N ASP A 292 6.98 9.83 -11.72
CA ASP A 292 5.56 10.09 -11.98
C ASP A 292 4.65 9.72 -10.79
N LEU A 293 5.23 9.10 -9.75
CA LEU A 293 4.52 8.61 -8.57
C LEU A 293 3.77 9.73 -7.82
N ALA A 294 2.46 9.58 -7.69
CA ALA A 294 1.51 10.57 -7.17
C ALA A 294 0.73 10.07 -5.94
N PHE A 295 -0.11 10.95 -5.40
CA PHE A 295 -0.86 10.74 -4.15
C PHE A 295 -1.69 9.44 -4.18
N ARG A 296 -1.39 8.53 -3.24
CA ARG A 296 -1.97 7.18 -3.10
C ARG A 296 -1.80 6.24 -4.29
N ASP A 297 -0.80 6.46 -5.15
CA ASP A 297 -0.44 5.47 -6.15
C ASP A 297 0.04 4.16 -5.48
N SER A 298 -0.40 3.00 -5.98
CA SER A 298 0.21 1.73 -5.59
C SER A 298 1.55 1.59 -6.32
N TRP A 299 2.61 1.25 -5.59
CA TRP A 299 3.95 1.05 -6.14
C TRP A 299 4.68 -0.06 -5.40
N VAL A 300 5.27 -0.96 -6.17
CA VAL A 300 6.20 -2.00 -5.69
C VAL A 300 7.44 -2.00 -6.57
N PHE A 301 8.62 -2.00 -5.94
CA PHE A 301 9.89 -1.83 -6.63
C PHE A 301 10.98 -2.65 -5.93
N VAL A 302 11.84 -3.28 -6.73
CA VAL A 302 13.10 -3.85 -6.24
C VAL A 302 14.24 -3.27 -7.07
N GLY A 303 15.06 -2.46 -6.40
CA GLY A 303 16.26 -1.84 -6.96
C GLY A 303 17.55 -2.42 -6.39
N ALA A 304 18.68 -1.93 -6.87
CA ALA A 304 20.00 -2.27 -6.34
C ALA A 304 20.95 -1.07 -6.41
N LYS A 305 21.77 -0.89 -5.38
CA LYS A 305 22.80 0.16 -5.39
C LYS A 305 23.94 -0.23 -6.35
N GLY A 306 24.23 0.66 -7.29
CA GLY A 306 25.22 0.43 -8.36
C GLY A 306 24.66 -0.24 -9.62
N VAL A 307 23.34 -0.24 -9.82
CA VAL A 307 22.74 -0.77 -11.06
C VAL A 307 22.80 0.28 -12.18
N GLN A 308 23.43 -0.06 -13.31
CA GLN A 308 23.57 0.84 -14.46
C GLN A 308 22.31 0.89 -15.33
N ASN A 309 21.52 -0.19 -15.33
CA ASN A 309 20.28 -0.32 -16.08
C ASN A 309 19.07 -0.11 -15.17
N LYS A 310 17.91 0.21 -15.75
CA LYS A 310 16.66 0.25 -15.01
C LYS A 310 16.20 -1.15 -14.61
N SER A 311 15.60 -1.27 -13.42
CA SER A 311 15.15 -2.57 -12.91
C SER A 311 14.06 -3.19 -13.80
N PRO A 312 14.05 -4.52 -13.97
CA PRO A 312 12.89 -5.24 -14.48
C PRO A 312 11.80 -5.41 -13.41
N PHE A 313 12.14 -5.27 -12.13
CA PHE A 313 11.26 -5.50 -10.99
C PHE A 313 10.65 -4.18 -10.50
N GLU A 314 9.67 -3.68 -11.25
CA GLU A 314 8.88 -2.50 -10.87
C GLU A 314 7.44 -2.61 -11.38
N GLN A 315 6.46 -2.32 -10.54
CA GLN A 315 5.06 -2.12 -10.92
C GLN A 315 4.48 -0.88 -10.26
N HIS A 316 3.55 -0.23 -10.95
CA HIS A 316 2.92 1.03 -10.53
C HIS A 316 1.47 1.05 -11.04
N MET A 317 0.53 1.44 -10.17
CA MET A 317 -0.87 1.68 -10.53
C MET A 317 -1.28 3.05 -9.98
N LYS A 318 -1.66 3.93 -10.91
CA LYS A 318 -2.03 5.31 -10.60
C LYS A 318 -3.39 5.39 -9.92
N ASN A 319 -3.48 6.18 -8.86
CA ASN A 319 -4.73 6.55 -8.22
C ASN A 319 -5.62 7.33 -9.20
N SER A 320 -6.80 6.79 -9.51
CA SER A 320 -7.77 7.41 -10.41
C SER A 320 -9.20 7.00 -10.06
N LYS A 321 -10.08 8.00 -9.89
CA LYS A 321 -11.49 7.80 -9.48
C LYS A 321 -12.31 6.87 -10.38
N HIS A 322 -11.85 6.57 -11.59
CA HIS A 322 -12.54 5.70 -12.57
C HIS A 322 -11.88 4.33 -12.78
N THR A 323 -10.70 4.06 -12.21
CA THR A 323 -10.05 2.72 -12.24
C THR A 323 -9.77 2.13 -10.85
N ASN A 324 -9.94 2.92 -9.78
CA ASN A 324 -9.68 2.49 -8.42
C ASN A 324 -10.58 1.32 -7.99
N LYS A 325 -9.97 0.31 -7.36
CA LYS A 325 -10.66 -0.85 -6.77
C LYS A 325 -11.26 -0.55 -5.39
N TYR A 326 -10.74 0.45 -4.69
CA TYR A 326 -11.22 0.91 -3.38
C TYR A 326 -11.63 2.39 -3.45
N GLU A 327 -12.39 2.88 -2.47
CA GLU A 327 -12.90 4.25 -2.47
C GLU A 327 -11.78 5.29 -2.28
N GLY A 328 -11.16 5.70 -3.40
CA GLY A 328 -10.05 6.65 -3.39
C GLY A 328 -8.66 6.05 -3.20
N TRP A 329 -8.48 4.73 -3.45
CA TRP A 329 -7.19 4.07 -3.61
C TRP A 329 -7.21 3.04 -4.76
N PRO A 330 -6.11 2.90 -5.53
CA PRO A 330 -5.97 1.87 -6.56
C PRO A 330 -5.84 0.45 -5.95
N GLU A 331 -5.85 -0.58 -6.80
CA GLU A 331 -5.64 -1.96 -6.36
C GLU A 331 -4.23 -2.16 -5.74
N ALA A 332 -4.12 -3.08 -4.78
CA ALA A 332 -2.84 -3.49 -4.24
C ALA A 332 -2.04 -4.28 -5.29
N LEU A 333 -0.79 -3.88 -5.52
CA LEU A 333 0.09 -4.55 -6.48
C LEU A 333 0.79 -5.73 -5.83
N GLU A 334 0.98 -6.80 -6.60
CA GLU A 334 1.82 -7.94 -6.24
C GLU A 334 2.87 -8.17 -7.32
N MET A 335 4.12 -8.36 -6.89
CA MET A 335 5.26 -8.64 -7.75
C MET A 335 6.12 -9.72 -7.13
N GLU A 336 6.36 -10.79 -7.88
CA GLU A 336 7.22 -11.90 -7.52
C GLU A 336 8.28 -12.14 -8.59
N GLY A 337 9.37 -12.83 -8.23
CA GLY A 337 10.43 -13.15 -9.17
C GLY A 337 11.70 -13.71 -8.53
N CYS A 338 12.74 -13.79 -9.36
CA CYS A 338 14.03 -14.38 -9.03
C CYS A 338 15.13 -13.37 -9.34
N ILE A 339 15.86 -12.90 -8.32
CA ILE A 339 16.95 -11.93 -8.48
C ILE A 339 18.27 -12.71 -8.59
N PRO A 340 19.08 -12.53 -9.65
CA PRO A 340 20.41 -13.14 -9.72
C PRO A 340 21.27 -12.71 -8.53
N ARG A 341 21.88 -13.66 -7.82
CA ARG A 341 22.79 -13.37 -6.71
C ARG A 341 24.02 -12.65 -7.24
N ARG A 342 24.52 -11.66 -6.49
CA ARG A 342 25.82 -11.06 -6.76
C ARG A 342 26.88 -12.09 -6.37
N PRO A 343 27.86 -12.43 -7.24
CA PRO A 343 28.99 -13.23 -6.80
C PRO A 343 29.69 -12.52 -5.64
N ALA A 344 30.20 -13.29 -4.69
CA ALA A 344 31.12 -12.74 -3.69
C ALA A 344 32.35 -12.17 -4.43
N ALA A 345 32.89 -11.06 -3.93
CA ALA A 345 34.18 -10.56 -4.40
C ALA A 345 35.28 -11.48 -3.85
N SER A 346 35.95 -12.20 -4.74
CA SER A 346 37.13 -13.05 -4.47
C SER A 346 38.41 -12.24 -4.32
#